data_AF-A0A0J8U2A4-F1
#
_entry.id   AF-A0A0J8U2A4-F1
#
_cell.length_a   1.000
_cell.length_b   1.000
_cell.length_c   1.000
_cell.angle_alpha   90.00
_cell.angle_beta   90.00
_cell.angle_gamma   90.00
#
_symmetry.space_group_name_H-M   'P 1'
#
loop_
_entity.id
_entity.type
_entity.pdbx_description
1 polymer ?
#
loop_
_entity_poly.entity_id
_entity_poly.type
_entity_poly.pdbx_seq_one_letter_code
_entity_poly.pdbx_strand_id
1 'polypeptide(L)'
;MIYLESIFKVLVVGLILGAGLPAVFAAGLVAFSNGAGGTHEDGTVVAPNPVLKAFGLVLFGLVAAVIVIAILWITKTTIIHHFGFNPVPFIPGK
;
A
#
# COMPACT_ATOMS: atom_id res chain seq x y z
N MET A 1 -5.05 27.15 23.28
CA MET A 1 -4.16 25.96 23.32
C MET A 1 -4.86 24.68 22.85
N ILE A 2 -6.15 24.43 23.17
CA ILE A 2 -6.81 23.15 22.84
C ILE A 2 -7.06 22.90 21.34
N TYR A 3 -7.34 23.96 20.55
CA TYR A 3 -7.63 23.82 19.12
C TYR A 3 -6.43 23.36 18.30
N LEU A 4 -5.23 23.85 18.64
CA LEU A 4 -4.00 23.48 17.96
C LEU A 4 -3.63 22.01 18.24
N GLU A 5 -3.86 21.54 19.48
CA GLU A 5 -3.67 20.14 19.84
C GLU A 5 -4.65 19.22 19.09
N SER A 6 -5.94 19.61 19.02
CA SER A 6 -6.96 18.84 18.31
C SER A 6 -6.68 18.75 16.80
N ILE A 7 -6.30 19.86 16.16
CA ILE A 7 -6.03 19.87 14.71
C ILE A 7 -4.81 19.01 14.38
N PHE A 8 -3.79 19.03 15.25
CA PHE A 8 -2.59 18.21 15.08
C PHE A 8 -2.91 16.72 15.21
N LYS A 9 -3.74 16.32 16.18
CA LYS A 9 -4.19 14.92 16.30
C LYS A 9 -4.94 14.45 15.05
N VAL A 10 -5.86 15.26 14.53
CA VAL A 10 -6.61 14.93 13.31
C VAL A 10 -5.67 14.83 12.11
N LEU A 11 -4.70 15.75 11.97
CA LEU A 11 -3.70 15.70 10.91
C LEU A 11 -2.90 14.40 10.96
N VAL A 12 -2.37 14.04 12.13
CA VAL A 12 -1.55 12.81 12.29
C VAL A 12 -2.37 11.57 11.99
N VAL A 13 -3.59 11.46 12.53
CA VAL A 13 -4.46 10.31 12.29
C VAL A 13 -4.88 10.24 10.82
N GLY A 14 -5.25 11.37 10.22
CA GLY A 14 -5.62 11.46 8.81
C GLY A 14 -4.46 11.11 7.87
N LEU A 15 -3.24 11.53 8.20
CA LEU A 15 -2.04 11.20 7.44
C LEU A 15 -1.72 9.70 7.53
N ILE A 16 -1.79 9.12 8.73
CA ILE A 16 -1.51 7.69 8.92
C ILE A 16 -2.57 6.84 8.23
N LEU A 17 -3.86 7.13 8.44
CA LEU A 17 -4.95 6.32 7.89
C LEU A 17 -5.18 6.56 6.40
N GLY A 18 -4.96 7.78 5.91
CA GLY A 18 -5.15 8.15 4.51
C GLY A 18 -3.91 7.86 3.66
N ALA A 19 -2.75 8.37 4.08
CA ALA A 19 -1.50 8.27 3.32
C ALA A 19 -0.60 7.09 3.73
N GLY A 20 -0.97 6.31 4.76
CA GLY A 20 -0.19 5.14 5.19
C GLY A 20 0.04 4.12 4.07
N LEU A 21 -1.02 3.73 3.36
CA LEU A 21 -0.89 2.79 2.24
C LEU A 21 -0.08 3.37 1.07
N PRO A 22 -0.32 4.62 0.61
CA PRO A 22 0.57 5.30 -0.34
C PRO A 22 2.04 5.36 0.11
N ALA A 23 2.31 5.55 1.40
CA ALA A 23 3.68 5.60 1.92
C ALA A 23 4.38 4.22 1.82
N VAL A 24 3.66 3.13 2.09
CA VAL A 24 4.18 1.76 1.91
C VAL A 24 4.50 1.50 0.43
N PHE A 25 3.63 1.94 -0.47
CA PHE A 25 3.87 1.84 -1.91
C PHE A 25 5.12 2.63 -2.34
N ALA A 26 5.27 3.86 -1.86
CA ALA A 26 6.46 4.68 -2.14
C ALA A 26 7.75 4.02 -1.61
N ALA A 27 7.72 3.43 -0.41
CA ALA A 27 8.84 2.68 0.13
C ALA A 27 9.19 1.45 -0.74
N GLY A 28 8.18 0.74 -1.24
CA GLY A 28 8.36 -0.35 -2.20
C GLY A 28 9.01 0.11 -3.51
N LEU A 29 8.59 1.27 -4.03
CA LEU A 29 9.17 1.87 -5.23
C LEU A 29 10.64 2.26 -5.04
N VAL A 30 10.97 2.88 -3.91
CA VAL A 30 12.35 3.25 -3.58
C VAL A 30 13.22 1.99 -3.45
N ALA A 31 12.74 0.96 -2.73
CA ALA A 31 13.47 -0.30 -2.60
C ALA A 31 13.66 -1.01 -3.94
N PHE A 32 12.63 -1.05 -4.78
CA PHE A 32 12.70 -1.65 -6.12
C PHE A 32 13.69 -0.90 -7.02
N SER A 33 13.63 0.43 -7.05
CA SER A 33 14.51 1.27 -7.84
C SER A 33 15.97 1.12 -7.42
N ASN A 34 16.24 1.19 -6.11
CA ASN A 34 17.60 0.99 -5.60
C ASN A 34 18.10 -0.45 -5.80
N GLY A 35 17.20 -1.44 -5.77
CA GLY A 35 17.54 -2.84 -6.02
C GLY A 35 17.80 -3.18 -7.50
N ALA A 36 17.24 -2.40 -8.44
CA ALA A 36 17.46 -2.61 -9.88
C ALA A 36 18.93 -2.34 -10.29
N GLY A 37 19.66 -1.54 -9.50
CA GLY A 37 20.97 -1.03 -9.89
C GLY A 37 20.87 -0.07 -11.07
N GLY A 38 22.02 0.41 -11.54
CA GLY A 38 22.08 1.31 -12.68
C GLY A 38 23.21 2.32 -12.60
N THR A 39 23.44 3.01 -13.70
CA THR A 39 24.34 4.15 -13.76
C THR A 39 23.55 5.40 -13.42
N HIS A 40 23.93 6.09 -12.36
CA HIS A 40 23.36 7.40 -12.03
C HIS A 40 23.92 8.46 -12.99
N GLU A 41 23.23 9.60 -13.08
CA GLU A 41 23.61 10.74 -13.93
C GLU A 41 25.02 11.29 -13.64
N ASP A 42 25.56 11.00 -12.44
CA ASP A 42 26.92 11.36 -12.01
C ASP A 42 28.00 10.35 -12.46
N GLY A 43 27.61 9.33 -13.23
CA GLY A 43 28.49 8.26 -13.69
C GLY A 43 28.77 7.17 -12.66
N THR A 44 28.20 7.25 -11.45
CA THR A 44 28.35 6.20 -10.44
C THR A 44 27.52 4.97 -10.83
N VAL A 45 28.14 3.79 -10.76
CA VAL A 45 27.49 2.52 -11.09
C VAL A 45 27.11 1.83 -9.79
N VAL A 46 25.81 1.69 -9.55
CA VAL A 46 25.28 0.92 -8.43
C VAL A 46 25.03 -0.50 -8.90
N ALA A 47 25.71 -1.46 -8.26
CA ALA A 47 25.51 -2.88 -8.53
C ALA A 47 24.06 -3.29 -8.19
N PRO A 48 23.39 -4.10 -9.03
CA PRO A 48 22.05 -4.58 -8.76
C PRO A 48 21.99 -5.36 -7.44
N ASN A 49 21.00 -5.06 -6.59
CA ASN A 49 20.72 -5.82 -5.38
C ASN A 49 19.40 -6.59 -5.55
N PRO A 50 19.45 -7.87 -5.96
CA PRO A 50 18.25 -8.67 -6.23
C PRO A 50 17.38 -8.88 -4.97
N VAL A 51 17.98 -8.88 -3.78
CA VAL A 51 17.24 -9.00 -2.51
C VAL A 51 16.40 -7.76 -2.26
N LEU A 52 16.99 -6.58 -2.46
CA LEU A 52 16.27 -5.31 -2.27
C LEU A 52 15.17 -5.11 -3.31
N LYS A 53 15.42 -5.55 -4.55
CA LYS A 53 14.43 -5.56 -5.62
C LYS A 53 13.25 -6.48 -5.30
N ALA A 54 13.53 -7.69 -4.82
CA ALA A 54 12.49 -8.63 -4.40
C ALA A 54 11.66 -8.07 -3.23
N PHE A 55 12.31 -7.41 -2.27
CA PHE A 55 11.62 -6.75 -1.17
C PHE A 55 10.65 -5.66 -1.65
N GLY A 56 11.08 -4.81 -2.61
CA GLY A 56 10.19 -3.82 -3.23
C GLY A 56 8.98 -4.45 -3.93
N LEU A 57 9.20 -5.57 -4.64
CA LEU A 57 8.12 -6.32 -5.29
C LEU A 57 7.12 -6.91 -4.27
N VAL A 58 7.62 -7.42 -3.14
CA VAL A 58 6.77 -7.92 -2.05
C VAL A 58 5.91 -6.81 -1.47
N LEU A 59 6.46 -5.61 -1.26
CA LEU A 59 5.69 -4.45 -0.81
C LEU A 59 4.60 -4.05 -1.81
N PHE A 60 4.89 -4.06 -3.11
CA PHE A 60 3.86 -3.84 -4.13
C PHE A 60 2.77 -4.91 -4.12
N GLY A 61 3.14 -6.18 -4.00
CA GLY A 61 2.18 -7.28 -3.87
C GLY A 61 1.29 -7.14 -2.65
N LEU A 62 1.86 -6.72 -1.51
CA LEU A 62 1.12 -6.45 -0.27
C LEU A 62 0.11 -5.32 -0.47
N VAL A 63 0.53 -4.19 -1.04
CA VAL A 63 -0.35 -3.05 -1.31
C VAL A 63 -1.49 -3.45 -2.25
N ALA A 64 -1.18 -4.17 -3.33
CA ALA A 64 -2.17 -4.67 -4.26
C ALA A 64 -3.19 -5.62 -3.57
N ALA A 65 -2.71 -6.53 -2.73
CA ALA A 65 -3.57 -7.44 -1.97
C ALA A 65 -4.52 -6.66 -1.03
N VAL A 66 -4.01 -5.65 -0.31
CA VAL A 66 -4.83 -4.79 0.56
C VAL A 66 -5.92 -4.08 -0.25
N ILE A 67 -5.57 -3.51 -1.41
CA ILE A 67 -6.53 -2.81 -2.29
C ILE A 67 -7.62 -3.78 -2.78
N VAL A 68 -7.23 -4.96 -3.27
CA VAL A 68 -8.19 -5.97 -3.76
C VAL A 68 -9.13 -6.40 -2.63
N ILE A 69 -8.60 -6.73 -1.45
CA ILE A 69 -9.42 -7.13 -0.30
C ILE A 69 -10.37 -5.99 0.11
N ALA A 70 -9.90 -4.76 0.16
CA ALA A 70 -10.72 -3.60 0.49
C ALA A 70 -11.86 -3.41 -0.52
N ILE A 71 -11.58 -3.50 -1.83
CA ILE A 71 -12.59 -3.38 -2.88
C ILE A 71 -13.62 -4.51 -2.77
N LEU A 72 -13.17 -5.76 -2.62
CA LEU A 72 -14.07 -6.91 -2.47
C LEU A 72 -14.94 -6.79 -1.22
N TRP A 73 -14.41 -6.25 -0.13
CA TRP A 73 -15.16 -6.03 1.09
C TRP A 73 -16.23 -4.93 0.94
N ILE A 74 -15.88 -3.79 0.33
CA ILE A 74 -16.82 -2.68 0.08
C ILE A 74 -17.93 -3.11 -0.89
N THR A 75 -17.59 -3.88 -1.92
CA THR A 75 -18.52 -4.30 -2.99
C THR A 75 -19.26 -5.61 -2.70
N LYS A 76 -19.01 -6.25 -1.55
CA LYS A 76 -19.53 -7.60 -1.25
C LYS A 76 -21.03 -7.74 -1.46
N THR A 77 -21.83 -6.75 -1.04
CA THR A 77 -23.30 -6.81 -1.10
C THR A 77 -23.78 -6.78 -2.54
N THR A 78 -23.18 -5.92 -3.37
CA THR A 78 -23.47 -5.85 -4.80
C THR A 78 -23.10 -7.13 -5.52
N ILE A 79 -21.95 -7.71 -5.18
CA ILE A 79 -21.46 -8.96 -5.78
C ILE A 79 -22.38 -10.13 -5.42
N ILE A 80 -22.75 -10.27 -4.14
CA ILE A 80 -23.68 -11.31 -3.69
C ILE A 80 -25.05 -11.15 -4.38
N HIS A 81 -25.54 -9.92 -4.54
CA HIS A 81 -26.83 -9.67 -5.16
C HIS A 81 -26.84 -9.97 -6.68
N HIS A 82 -25.78 -9.62 -7.41
CA HIS A 82 -25.74 -9.79 -8.88
C HIS A 82 -25.17 -11.15 -9.32
N PHE A 83 -24.21 -11.69 -8.60
CA PHE A 83 -23.46 -12.89 -9.00
C PHE A 83 -23.75 -14.10 -8.10
N GLY A 84 -24.45 -13.92 -6.96
CA GLY A 84 -24.76 -15.01 -6.03
C GLY A 84 -23.55 -15.62 -5.32
N PHE A 85 -22.35 -15.05 -5.52
CA PHE A 85 -21.09 -15.52 -4.95
C PHE A 85 -20.60 -14.56 -3.86
N ASN A 86 -20.09 -15.11 -2.75
CA ASN A 86 -19.45 -14.31 -1.70
C ASN A 86 -17.92 -14.28 -1.92
N PRO A 87 -17.35 -13.13 -2.32
CA PRO A 87 -15.91 -13.01 -2.58
C PRO A 87 -15.06 -12.99 -1.30
N VAL A 88 -15.66 -12.76 -0.14
CA VAL A 88 -14.97 -12.70 1.16
C VAL A 88 -15.69 -13.57 2.20
N PRO A 89 -15.77 -14.90 1.99
CA PRO A 89 -16.59 -15.79 2.83
C PRO A 89 -16.05 -15.91 4.27
N PHE A 90 -14.77 -15.64 4.47
CA PHE A 90 -14.08 -15.70 5.76
C PHE A 90 -14.17 -14.40 6.57
N ILE A 91 -14.69 -13.30 6.00
CA ILE A 91 -14.88 -12.03 6.72
C ILE A 91 -16.35 -11.94 7.12
N PRO A 92 -16.69 -12.11 8.42
CA PRO A 92 -18.09 -12.07 8.85
C PRO A 92 -18.70 -10.71 8.50
N GLY A 93 -19.74 -10.76 7.67
CA GLY A 93 -20.59 -9.63 7.41
C GLY A 93 -21.59 -9.43 8.53
N LYS A 94 -21.81 -8.18 8.93
CA LYS A 94 -23.10 -7.80 9.51
C LYS A 94 -24.17 -7.89 8.43
#